data_AF-Q45KY7-F1
#
_entry.id   AF-Q45KY7-F1
#
_cell.length_a   1.000
_cell.length_b   1.000
_cell.length_c   1.000
_cell.angle_alpha   90.00
_cell.angle_beta   90.00
_cell.angle_gamma   90.00
#
_symmetry.space_group_name_H-M   'P 1'
#
loop_
_entity.id
_entity.type
_entity.pdbx_description
1 polymer ?
#
loop_
_entity_poly.entity_id
_entity_poly.type
_entity_poly.pdbx_seq_one_letter_code
_entity_poly.pdbx_strand_id
1 'polypeptide(L)' 'VHACMMIKHYKIRSLDNGGYYISPRITFPCISDMIKHYQKQSDGLCRRLEKACISPKP' A
#
# COMPACT_ATOMS: atom_id res chain seq x y z
N VAL A 1 23.46 8.04 -5.31
CA VAL A 1 22.09 7.50 -5.49
C VAL A 1 21.28 7.76 -4.22
N HIS A 2 20.63 8.91 -4.12
CA HIS A 2 19.87 9.27 -2.92
C HIS A 2 18.60 8.41 -2.83
N ALA A 3 18.59 7.44 -1.93
CA ALA A 3 17.35 6.86 -1.46
C ALA A 3 16.59 7.98 -0.73
N CYS A 4 15.51 8.46 -1.33
CA CYS A 4 14.65 9.49 -0.73
C CYS A 4 14.05 8.93 0.56
N MET A 5 14.59 9.34 1.72
CA MET A 5 14.12 8.96 3.07
C MET A 5 12.77 9.61 3.44
N MET A 6 11.97 10.01 2.45
CA MET A 6 10.71 10.69 2.67
C MET A 6 9.59 9.68 2.86
N ILE A 7 8.82 9.85 3.93
CA ILE A 7 7.59 9.10 4.13
C ILE A 7 6.55 9.59 3.12
N LYS A 8 6.06 8.68 2.28
CA LYS A 8 4.91 8.92 1.41
C LYS A 8 3.68 8.23 1.95
N HIS A 9 2.63 9.02 2.17
CA HIS A 9 1.33 8.55 2.60
C HIS A 9 0.44 8.32 1.38
N TYR A 10 -0.17 7.14 1.29
CA TYR A 10 -1.13 6.79 0.24
C TYR A 10 -2.50 6.62 0.88
N LYS A 11 -3.52 7.28 0.32
CA LYS A 11 -4.88 7.14 0.81
C LYS A 11 -5.50 5.86 0.22
N ILE A 12 -5.87 4.93 1.08
CA ILE A 12 -6.70 3.78 0.72
C ILE A 12 -8.15 4.26 0.65
N ARG A 13 -8.82 3.98 -0.46
CA ARG A 13 -10.23 4.26 -0.71
C ARG A 13 -11.02 2.96 -0.79
N SER A 14 -12.28 2.99 -0.38
CA SER A 14 -13.23 1.90 -0.54
C SER A 14 -14.09 2.10 -1.79
N LEU A 15 -14.55 0.99 -2.37
CA LEU A 15 -15.55 0.96 -3.44
C LEU A 15 -16.94 0.71 -2.84
N ASP A 16 -18.00 1.22 -3.47
CA ASP A 16 -19.39 0.96 -3.05
C ASP A 16 -19.73 -0.53 -3.04
N ASN A 17 -19.23 -1.29 -4.01
CA ASN A 17 -19.52 -2.72 -4.14
C ASN A 17 -18.59 -3.62 -3.30
N GLY A 18 -17.90 -3.04 -2.31
CA GLY A 18 -16.83 -3.70 -1.58
C GLY A 18 -15.50 -3.69 -2.33
N GLY A 19 -14.41 -3.67 -1.57
CA GLY A 19 -13.05 -3.63 -2.09
C GLY A 19 -12.33 -2.30 -1.85
N TYR A 20 -11.04 -2.29 -2.16
CA TYR A 20 -10.08 -1.27 -1.78
C TYR A 20 -9.15 -0.91 -2.93
N TYR A 21 -8.75 0.35 -3.00
CA TYR A 21 -7.74 0.80 -3.95
C TYR A 21 -6.91 1.98 -3.40
N ILE A 22 -5.67 2.09 -3.87
CA ILE A 22 -4.86 3.31 -3.76
C ILE A 22 -4.89 4.08 -5.09
N SER A 23 -4.78 3.35 -6.20
CA SER A 23 -4.92 3.85 -7.56
C SER A 23 -6.15 3.21 -8.21
N PRO A 24 -7.01 3.97 -8.90
CA PRO A 24 -8.20 3.41 -9.55
C PRO A 24 -7.87 2.39 -10.65
N ARG A 25 -6.60 2.26 -11.05
CA ARG A 25 -6.14 1.27 -12.03
C ARG A 25 -6.14 -0.17 -11.50
N ILE A 26 -6.06 -0.35 -10.18
CA ILE A 26 -5.96 -1.67 -9.54
C ILE A 26 -6.82 -1.67 -8.28
N THR A 27 -7.78 -2.59 -8.24
CA THR A 27 -8.72 -2.76 -7.13
C THR A 27 -8.56 -4.14 -6.50
N PHE A 28 -8.77 -4.24 -5.19
CA PHE A 28 -8.62 -5.48 -4.44
C PHE A 28 -9.89 -5.77 -3.64
N PRO A 29 -10.33 -7.03 -3.54
CA PRO A 29 -11.52 -7.38 -2.75
C PRO A 29 -11.31 -7.14 -1.24
N CYS A 30 -10.08 -7.31 -0.75
CA CYS A 30 -9.72 -7.20 0.67
C CYS A 30 -8.38 -6.47 0.84
N ILE A 31 -8.17 -5.83 2.00
CA ILE A 31 -6.91 -5.13 2.31
C ILE A 31 -5.70 -6.07 2.29
N SER A 32 -5.85 -7.32 2.74
CA SER A 32 -4.76 -8.30 2.75
C SER A 32 -4.19 -8.56 1.35
N ASP A 33 -5.05 -8.65 0.33
CA ASP A 33 -4.62 -8.88 -1.05
C ASP A 33 -3.94 -7.65 -1.65
N MET A 34 -4.44 -6.45 -1.30
CA MET A 34 -3.76 -5.20 -1.65
C MET A 34 -2.35 -5.13 -1.06
N ILE A 35 -2.18 -5.50 0.22
CA ILE A 35 -0.86 -5.52 0.88
C ILE A 35 0.06 -6.52 0.18
N LYS A 36 -0.40 -7.76 -0.06
CA LYS A 36 0.40 -8.81 -0.73
C LYS A 36 0.85 -8.38 -2.12
N HIS A 37 -0.02 -7.72 -2.89
CA HIS A 37 0.32 -7.20 -4.21
C HIS A 37 1.43 -6.15 -4.10
N TYR A 38 1.23 -5.13 -3.26
CA TYR A 38 2.21 -4.05 -3.10
C TYR A 38 3.51 -4.49 -2.42
N GLN A 39 3.55 -5.66 -1.77
CA GLN A 39 4.80 -6.28 -1.29
C GLN A 39 5.62 -6.93 -2.42
N LYS A 40 4.95 -7.44 -3.46
CA LYS A 40 5.58 -8.04 -4.63
C LYS A 40 6.04 -6.98 -5.63
N GLN A 41 5.19 -5.99 -5.93
CA GLN A 41 5.43 -4.96 -6.95
C GLN A 41 5.02 -3.58 -6.44
N SER A 42 5.62 -2.52 -6.98
CA SER A 42 5.31 -1.17 -6.53
C SER A 42 4.07 -0.58 -7.20
N ASP A 43 3.78 -0.94 -8.46
CA ASP A 43 2.58 -0.55 -9.21
C ASP A 43 2.10 0.91 -9.00
N GLY A 44 3.05 1.84 -9.07
CA GLY A 44 2.81 3.29 -8.92
C GLY A 44 3.07 3.87 -7.52
N LEU A 45 3.39 3.03 -6.53
CA LEU A 45 3.99 3.48 -5.27
C LEU A 45 5.47 3.81 -5.48
N CYS A 46 6.02 4.73 -4.69
CA CYS A 46 7.45 5.04 -4.73
C CYS A 46 8.37 3.85 -4.38
N ARG A 47 7.86 2.86 -3.65
CA ARG A 47 8.51 1.55 -3.47
C ARG A 47 7.47 0.49 -3.15
N ARG A 48 7.85 -0.77 -3.37
CA ARG A 48 7.11 -1.92 -2.83
C ARG A 48 7.09 -1.87 -1.30
N LEU A 49 5.99 -2.30 -0.70
CA LEU A 49 5.85 -2.49 0.72
C LEU A 49 6.82 -3.59 1.19
N GLU A 50 7.38 -3.42 2.38
CA GLU A 50 8.23 -4.43 2.99
C GLU A 50 7.58 -4.94 4.28
N LYS A 51 8.38 -5.09 5.34
CA LYS A 51 7.88 -5.48 6.66
C LYS A 51 7.09 -4.33 7.25
N ALA A 52 5.99 -4.67 7.93
CA ALA A 52 5.25 -3.72 8.74
C ALA A 52 6.15 -3.13 9.83
N CYS A 53 5.92 -1.87 10.18
CA CYS A 53 6.61 -1.25 11.30
C CYS A 53 6.17 -1.92 12.62
N ILE A 54 7.11 -2.08 13.55
CA ILE A 54 6.81 -2.57 14.90
C ILE A 54 6.15 -1.43 15.66
N SER A 55 4.94 -1.62 16.16
CA SER A 55 4.32 -0.64 17.05
C SER A 55 5.16 -0.54 18.34
N PRO A 56 5.58 0.66 18.79
CA PRO A 56 6.19 0.79 20.10
C PRO A 56 5.21 0.24 21.14
N LYS A 57 5.74 -0.53 22.09
CA LYS A 57 4.94 -0.96 23.23
C LYS A 57 4.47 0.29 24.01
N PRO A 58 3.22 0.31 24.49
CA PRO A 58 2.70 1.42 25.28
C PRO A 58 3.52 1.64 26.55
#